data_AF-A0A0R2E4E1-F1
#
_entry.id   AF-A0A0R2E4E1-F1
#
_cell.length_a   1.000
_cell.length_b   1.000
_cell.length_c   1.000
_cell.angle_alpha   90.00
_cell.angle_beta   90.00
_cell.angle_gamma   90.00
#
_symmetry.space_group_name_H-M   'P 1'
#
loop_
_entity.id
_entity.type
_entity.pdbx_description
1 polymer ?
#
loop_
_entity_poly.entity_id
_entity_poly.type
_entity_poly.pdbx_seq_one_letter_code
_entity_poly.pdbx_strand_id
1 'polypeptide(L)'
;MDQVQNYVLGGIIGGVIYNNDITILQFIMVLLIWTLLVLSVKFFKEHNRYVKNIIDGKPRVLIKNGQVDVNECLKRGVSASELMFRLRAHGIYEVSKVKSGLLEQNGQLVVIEYGDENIRYPIIVDGQPNIDVLELINKDVEWLNAEVKKRGFEDINDVYLGEYLASRLRLTPYKKN
;
A
#
# COMPACT_ATOMS: atom_id res chain seq x y z
N MET A 1 -6.74 8.99 -5.10
CA MET A 1 -6.11 10.09 -5.86
C MET A 1 -7.03 10.60 -6.96
N ASP A 2 -7.65 9.72 -7.74
CA ASP A 2 -8.46 10.11 -8.91
C ASP A 2 -9.69 10.95 -8.56
N GLN A 3 -10.38 10.65 -7.46
CA GLN A 3 -11.52 11.47 -7.00
C GLN A 3 -11.12 12.91 -6.63
N VAL A 4 -9.96 13.08 -5.99
CA VAL A 4 -9.45 14.41 -5.62
C VAL A 4 -9.05 15.19 -6.87
N GLN A 5 -8.40 14.54 -7.83
CA GLN A 5 -8.05 15.18 -9.11
C GLN A 5 -9.28 15.62 -9.89
N ASN A 6 -10.32 14.78 -9.95
CA ASN A 6 -11.59 15.11 -10.60
C ASN A 6 -12.29 16.29 -9.92
N TYR A 7 -12.28 16.34 -8.58
CA TYR A 7 -12.86 17.47 -7.84
C TYR A 7 -12.14 18.79 -8.13
N VAL A 8 -10.79 18.77 -8.14
CA VAL A 8 -10.01 19.98 -8.42
C VAL A 8 -10.13 20.42 -9.88
N LEU A 9 -10.12 19.48 -10.84
CA LEU A 9 -10.39 19.79 -12.25
C LEU A 9 -11.77 20.41 -12.45
N GLY A 10 -12.80 19.87 -11.79
CA GLY A 10 -14.14 20.45 -11.79
C GLY A 10 -14.17 21.87 -11.24
N GLY A 11 -13.43 22.14 -10.16
CA GLY A 11 -13.28 23.48 -9.58
C GLY A 11 -12.55 24.47 -10.49
N ILE A 12 -11.47 24.04 -11.15
CA ILE A 12 -10.71 24.86 -12.11
C ILE A 12 -11.58 25.21 -13.32
N ILE A 13 -12.23 24.20 -13.93
CA ILE A 13 -13.11 24.39 -15.09
C ILE A 13 -14.31 25.27 -14.72
N GLY A 14 -14.96 25.00 -13.58
CA GLY A 14 -16.07 25.81 -13.07
C GLY A 14 -15.65 27.26 -12.84
N GLY A 15 -14.53 27.49 -12.15
CA GLY A 15 -14.02 28.84 -11.88
C GLY A 15 -13.75 29.65 -13.14
N VAL A 16 -13.29 29.02 -14.23
CA VAL A 16 -13.06 29.67 -15.52
C VAL A 16 -14.35 29.95 -16.27
N ILE A 17 -15.35 29.05 -16.21
CA ILE A 17 -16.64 29.26 -16.88
C ILE A 17 -17.42 30.41 -16.25
N TYR A 18 -17.34 30.59 -14.92
CA TYR A 18 -18.09 31.63 -14.21
C TYR A 18 -17.37 32.98 -14.12
N ASN A 19 -16.09 33.05 -14.50
CA ASN A 19 -15.29 34.27 -14.39
C ASN A 19 -14.78 34.72 -15.76
N ASN A 20 -15.44 35.74 -16.32
CA ASN A 20 -15.10 36.31 -17.62
C ASN A 20 -13.76 37.08 -17.63
N ASP A 21 -13.16 37.37 -16.47
CA ASP A 21 -11.86 38.02 -16.37
C ASP A 21 -10.70 37.03 -16.64
N ILE A 22 -10.98 35.73 -16.66
CA ILE A 22 -9.98 34.70 -16.90
C ILE A 22 -9.82 34.48 -18.40
N THR A 23 -8.67 34.90 -18.92
CA THR A 23 -8.30 34.67 -20.32
C THR A 23 -7.90 33.21 -20.57
N ILE A 24 -8.00 32.76 -21.83
CA ILE A 24 -7.58 31.41 -22.25
C ILE A 24 -6.11 31.12 -21.86
N LEU A 25 -5.23 32.12 -21.94
CA LEU A 25 -3.83 31.97 -21.54
C LEU A 25 -3.68 31.74 -20.03
N GLN A 26 -4.45 32.46 -19.20
CA GLN A 26 -4.47 32.23 -17.75
C GLN A 26 -5.00 30.84 -17.42
N PHE A 27 -6.03 30.37 -18.13
CA PHE A 27 -6.54 29.01 -17.97
C PHE A 27 -5.48 27.94 -18.29
N ILE A 28 -4.76 28.08 -19.40
CA ILE A 28 -3.65 27.17 -19.76
C ILE A 28 -2.55 27.20 -18.69
N MET A 29 -2.19 28.38 -18.16
CA MET A 29 -1.21 28.49 -17.07
C MET A 29 -1.67 27.76 -15.80
N VAL A 30 -2.95 27.89 -15.41
CA VAL A 30 -3.51 27.18 -14.26
C VAL A 30 -3.44 25.67 -14.45
N LEU A 31 -3.79 25.17 -15.65
CA LEU A 31 -3.68 23.74 -15.98
C LEU A 31 -2.24 23.24 -15.94
N LEU A 32 -1.28 24.02 -16.44
CA LEU A 32 0.15 23.67 -16.40
C LEU A 32 0.67 23.60 -14.96
N ILE A 33 0.33 24.59 -14.12
CA ILE A 33 0.72 24.61 -12.69
C ILE A 33 0.12 23.40 -11.97
N TRP A 34 -1.17 23.12 -12.19
CA TRP A 34 -1.84 21.97 -11.61
C TRP A 34 -1.21 20.65 -12.05
N THR A 35 -0.92 20.49 -13.33
CA THR A 35 -0.28 19.30 -13.88
C THR A 35 1.10 19.10 -13.29
N LEU A 36 1.90 20.16 -13.21
CA LEU A 36 3.23 20.12 -12.60
C LEU A 36 3.15 19.71 -11.13
N LEU A 37 2.21 20.27 -10.37
CA LEU A 37 1.98 19.91 -8.97
C LEU A 37 1.66 18.42 -8.82
N VAL A 38 0.74 17.89 -9.65
CA VAL A 38 0.40 16.46 -9.64
C VAL A 38 1.61 15.59 -9.93
N LEU A 39 2.41 15.94 -10.94
CA LEU A 39 3.62 15.19 -11.29
C LEU A 39 4.67 15.25 -10.18
N SER A 40 4.87 16.41 -9.56
CA SER A 40 5.76 16.55 -8.42
C SER A 40 5.31 15.66 -7.26
N VAL A 41 4.03 15.68 -6.89
CA VAL A 41 3.50 14.84 -5.81
C VAL A 41 3.67 13.35 -6.14
N LYS A 42 3.41 12.93 -7.39
CA LYS A 42 3.65 11.54 -7.81
C LYS A 42 5.11 11.14 -7.67
N PHE A 43 6.02 11.98 -8.17
CA PHE A 43 7.46 11.75 -8.08
C PHE A 43 7.94 11.66 -6.62
N PHE A 44 7.49 12.57 -5.75
CA PHE A 44 7.83 12.52 -4.32
C PHE A 44 7.25 11.28 -3.63
N LYS A 45 6.07 10.81 -4.04
CA LYS A 45 5.45 9.59 -3.50
C LYS A 45 6.23 8.33 -3.86
N GLU A 46 6.71 8.22 -5.10
CA GLU A 46 7.49 7.05 -5.56
C GLU A 46 8.92 7.03 -5.04
N HIS A 47 9.55 8.21 -4.91
CA HIS A 47 10.96 8.30 -4.55
C HIS A 47 11.22 8.38 -3.03
N ASN A 48 10.25 8.85 -2.23
CA ASN A 48 10.45 9.05 -0.80
C ASN A 48 9.55 8.16 0.06
N ARG A 49 10.13 7.11 0.65
CA ARG A 49 9.45 6.17 1.54
C ARG A 49 8.87 6.83 2.80
N TYR A 50 9.41 7.97 3.24
CA TYR A 50 8.85 8.74 4.37
C TYR A 50 7.56 9.47 3.96
N VAL A 51 7.52 10.04 2.75
CA VAL A 51 6.31 10.67 2.21
C VAL A 51 5.26 9.61 1.93
N LYS A 52 5.65 8.46 1.38
CA LYS A 52 4.78 7.28 1.28
C LYS A 52 4.24 6.84 2.64
N ASN A 53 5.06 6.79 3.69
CA ASN A 53 4.62 6.41 5.03
C ASN A 53 3.80 7.48 5.77
N ILE A 54 3.84 8.75 5.38
CA ILE A 54 2.97 9.79 5.94
C ILE A 54 1.64 9.83 5.19
N ILE A 55 1.68 9.68 3.86
CA ILE A 55 0.50 9.75 2.99
C ILE A 55 -0.28 8.43 2.98
N ASP A 56 0.39 7.30 2.72
CA ASP A 56 -0.22 5.97 2.62
C ASP A 56 -0.24 5.23 3.95
N GLY A 57 0.66 5.59 4.87
CA GLY A 57 0.86 5.09 6.24
C GLY A 57 0.81 3.58 6.47
N LYS A 58 1.16 3.18 7.70
CA LYS A 58 1.53 1.78 7.97
C LYS A 58 0.31 0.94 8.33
N PRO A 59 0.11 -0.23 7.69
CA PRO A 59 -0.91 -1.18 8.13
C PRO A 59 -0.62 -1.61 9.57
N ARG A 60 -1.68 -1.99 10.30
CA ARG A 60 -1.59 -2.42 11.70
C ARG A 60 -2.23 -3.77 11.88
N VAL A 61 -1.52 -4.64 12.60
CA VAL A 61 -2.02 -5.97 12.94
C VAL A 61 -3.04 -5.82 14.07
N LEU A 62 -4.30 -6.12 13.79
CA LEU A 62 -5.39 -6.17 14.78
C LEU A 62 -5.62 -7.58 15.30
N ILE A 63 -5.30 -8.61 14.52
CA ILE A 63 -5.44 -10.02 14.91
C ILE A 63 -4.12 -10.70 14.62
N LYS A 64 -3.58 -11.42 15.60
CA LYS A 64 -2.36 -12.21 15.46
C LYS A 64 -2.57 -13.58 16.07
N ASN A 65 -2.37 -14.63 15.28
CA ASN A 65 -2.51 -16.01 15.66
C ASN A 65 -3.84 -16.34 16.38
N GLY A 66 -4.96 -15.88 15.82
CA GLY A 66 -6.29 -16.08 16.38
C GLY A 66 -6.63 -15.23 17.59
N GLN A 67 -5.75 -14.31 18.01
CA GLN A 67 -5.96 -13.41 19.14
C GLN A 67 -6.10 -11.97 18.67
N VAL A 68 -7.12 -11.27 19.17
CA VAL A 68 -7.35 -9.84 18.88
C VAL A 68 -6.44 -8.99 19.75
N ASP A 69 -5.69 -8.08 19.14
CA ASP A 69 -5.02 -6.99 19.85
C ASP A 69 -6.03 -5.88 20.17
N VAL A 70 -6.59 -5.96 21.38
CA VAL A 70 -7.60 -5.02 21.86
C VAL A 70 -7.04 -3.60 21.95
N ASN A 71 -5.75 -3.45 22.31
CA ASN A 71 -5.14 -2.13 22.46
C ASN A 71 -5.04 -1.42 21.10
N GLU A 72 -4.60 -2.13 20.06
CA GLU A 72 -4.54 -1.56 18.72
C GLU A 72 -5.93 -1.31 18.12
N CYS A 73 -6.91 -2.18 18.39
CA CYS A 73 -8.31 -1.95 18.00
C CYS A 73 -8.84 -0.64 18.61
N LEU A 74 -8.67 -0.44 19.91
CA LEU A 74 -9.15 0.74 20.63
C LEU A 74 -8.46 2.02 20.16
N LYS A 75 -7.13 2.01 19.98
CA LYS A 75 -6.37 3.16 19.45
C LYS A 75 -6.88 3.62 18.08
N ARG A 76 -7.43 2.71 17.29
CA ARG A 76 -7.95 2.97 15.93
C ARG A 76 -9.47 3.12 15.87
N GLY A 77 -10.15 3.11 17.02
CA GLY A 77 -11.62 3.24 17.08
C GLY A 77 -12.37 2.04 16.48
N VAL A 78 -11.73 0.87 16.38
CA VAL A 78 -12.37 -0.35 15.88
C VAL A 78 -13.01 -1.07 17.05
N SER A 79 -14.35 -1.10 17.06
CA SER A 79 -15.11 -1.87 18.05
C SER A 79 -15.10 -3.36 17.72
N ALA A 80 -15.36 -4.21 18.72
CA ALA A 80 -15.46 -5.66 18.50
C ALA A 80 -16.55 -6.03 17.49
N SER A 81 -17.67 -5.29 17.47
CA SER A 81 -18.74 -5.49 16.49
C SER A 81 -18.29 -5.14 15.07
N GLU A 82 -17.52 -4.06 14.91
CA GLU A 82 -16.96 -3.65 13.62
C GLU A 82 -15.94 -4.68 13.12
N LEU A 83 -15.04 -5.14 13.99
CA LEU A 83 -14.06 -6.17 13.65
C LEU A 83 -14.74 -7.46 13.19
N MET A 84 -15.74 -7.94 13.93
CA MET A 84 -16.49 -9.14 13.53
C MET A 84 -17.34 -8.93 12.27
N PHE A 85 -17.89 -7.74 12.06
CA PHE A 85 -18.62 -7.42 10.83
C PHE A 85 -17.68 -7.55 9.62
N ARG A 86 -16.47 -6.99 9.71
CA ARG A 86 -15.46 -7.10 8.65
C ARG A 86 -15.02 -8.54 8.41
N LEU A 87 -14.75 -9.30 9.46
CA LEU A 87 -14.42 -10.72 9.34
C LEU A 87 -15.53 -11.51 8.62
N ARG A 88 -16.79 -11.27 8.99
CA ARG A 88 -17.94 -11.93 8.32
C ARG A 88 -18.09 -11.51 6.86
N ALA A 89 -17.77 -10.27 6.52
CA ALA A 89 -17.74 -9.82 5.12
C ALA A 89 -16.69 -10.59 4.30
N HIS A 90 -15.64 -11.11 4.94
CA HIS A 90 -14.66 -12.02 4.37
C HIS A 90 -15.03 -13.51 4.49
N GLY A 91 -16.25 -13.83 4.95
CA GLY A 91 -16.70 -15.23 5.14
C GLY A 91 -16.19 -15.88 6.44
N ILE A 92 -15.55 -15.12 7.32
CA ILE A 92 -14.91 -15.63 8.54
C ILE A 92 -15.80 -15.35 9.75
N TYR A 93 -16.26 -16.41 10.40
CA TYR A 93 -17.18 -16.33 11.54
C TYR A 93 -16.49 -16.50 12.89
N GLU A 94 -15.23 -16.96 12.89
CA GLU A 94 -14.46 -17.26 14.08
C GLU A 94 -13.07 -16.63 13.98
N VAL A 95 -12.70 -15.81 14.97
CA VAL A 95 -11.39 -15.15 15.02
C VAL A 95 -10.25 -16.17 15.11
N SER A 96 -10.47 -17.33 15.74
CA SER A 96 -9.48 -18.40 15.86
C SER A 96 -8.97 -18.93 14.51
N LYS A 97 -9.77 -18.80 13.45
CA LYS A 97 -9.38 -19.19 12.08
C LYS A 97 -8.48 -18.16 11.39
N VAL A 98 -8.34 -16.97 11.99
CA VAL A 98 -7.51 -15.89 11.46
C VAL A 98 -6.09 -16.00 12.01
N LYS A 99 -5.13 -16.29 11.13
CA LYS A 99 -3.70 -16.22 11.45
C LYS A 99 -3.22 -14.78 11.58
N SER A 100 -3.66 -13.88 10.70
CA SER A 100 -3.33 -12.46 10.79
C SER A 100 -4.43 -11.58 10.21
N GLY A 101 -4.79 -10.51 10.90
CA GLY A 101 -5.75 -9.50 10.42
C GLY A 101 -5.08 -8.13 10.42
N LEU A 102 -4.82 -7.57 9.25
CA LEU A 102 -4.19 -6.26 9.07
C LEU A 102 -5.24 -5.22 8.70
N LEU A 103 -5.28 -4.13 9.44
CA LEU A 103 -6.06 -2.95 9.08
C LEU A 103 -5.21 -2.04 8.19
N GLU A 104 -5.64 -1.89 6.94
CA GLU A 104 -5.11 -0.95 5.97
C GLU A 104 -5.60 0.48 6.26
N GLN A 105 -4.88 1.47 5.76
CA GLN A 105 -5.21 2.89 6.01
C GLN A 105 -6.51 3.36 5.38
N ASN A 106 -6.91 2.73 4.28
CA ASN A 106 -8.21 2.95 3.65
C ASN A 106 -9.38 2.36 4.49
N GLY A 107 -9.08 1.75 5.64
CA GLY A 107 -10.05 1.12 6.52
C GLY A 107 -10.40 -0.31 6.14
N GLN A 108 -9.80 -0.89 5.10
CA GLN A 108 -10.02 -2.30 4.75
C GLN A 108 -9.29 -3.22 5.73
N LEU A 109 -9.92 -4.35 6.03
CA LEU A 109 -9.31 -5.42 6.83
C LEU A 109 -8.81 -6.50 5.87
N VAL A 110 -7.50 -6.70 5.80
CA VAL A 110 -6.90 -7.82 5.09
C VAL A 110 -6.78 -8.99 6.06
N VAL A 111 -7.34 -10.14 5.72
CA VAL A 111 -7.39 -11.31 6.60
C VAL A 111 -6.62 -12.46 5.98
N ILE A 112 -5.81 -13.12 6.80
CA ILE A 112 -5.02 -14.30 6.46
C ILE A 112 -5.52 -15.43 7.36
N GLU A 113 -6.08 -16.48 6.77
CA GLU A 113 -6.64 -17.63 7.49
C GLU A 113 -5.60 -18.74 7.73
N TYR A 114 -5.82 -19.56 8.77
CA TYR A 114 -5.09 -20.79 8.98
C TYR A 114 -5.46 -21.82 7.89
N GLY A 115 -4.45 -22.35 7.19
CA GLY A 115 -4.65 -23.27 6.06
C GLY A 115 -4.59 -22.59 4.69
N ASP A 116 -4.59 -21.25 4.65
CA ASP A 116 -4.28 -20.49 3.43
C ASP A 116 -2.76 -20.37 3.25
N GLU A 117 -2.12 -21.51 3.02
CA GLU A 117 -0.67 -21.61 2.73
C GLU A 117 -0.29 -21.04 1.35
N ASN A 118 -1.26 -20.45 0.63
CA ASN A 118 -1.10 -19.89 -0.72
C ASN A 118 -0.95 -18.35 -0.75
N ILE A 119 -0.97 -17.68 0.40
CA ILE A 119 -0.79 -16.21 0.44
C ILE A 119 0.66 -15.83 0.15
N ARG A 120 0.86 -15.31 -1.05
CA ARG A 120 2.15 -14.78 -1.50
C ARG A 120 2.35 -13.38 -0.94
N TYR A 121 3.33 -13.25 -0.07
CA TYR A 121 3.71 -11.96 0.50
C TYR A 121 4.60 -11.19 -0.49
N PRO A 122 4.19 -10.00 -0.97
CA PRO A 122 5.05 -9.19 -1.83
C PRO A 122 6.15 -8.53 -0.99
N ILE A 123 7.33 -9.13 -1.00
CA ILE A 123 8.51 -8.68 -0.26
C ILE A 123 9.36 -7.67 -1.04
N ILE A 124 9.24 -7.66 -2.38
CA ILE A 124 9.82 -6.64 -3.27
C ILE A 124 8.72 -6.14 -4.19
N VAL A 125 8.57 -4.83 -4.30
CA VAL A 125 7.64 -4.16 -5.21
C VAL A 125 8.39 -3.01 -5.87
N ASP A 126 8.44 -3.00 -7.20
CA ASP A 126 9.10 -1.97 -8.01
C ASP A 126 10.57 -1.72 -7.61
N GLY A 127 11.34 -2.80 -7.39
CA GLY A 127 12.74 -2.71 -6.97
C GLY A 127 12.94 -2.25 -5.51
N GLN A 128 11.86 -2.05 -4.74
CA GLN A 128 11.96 -1.62 -3.34
C GLN A 128 11.55 -2.74 -2.36
N PRO A 129 12.28 -2.92 -1.26
CA PRO A 129 11.93 -3.88 -0.23
C PRO A 129 10.73 -3.41 0.59
N ASN A 130 9.75 -4.30 0.78
CA ASN A 130 8.58 -4.06 1.63
C ASN A 130 8.89 -4.45 3.08
N ILE A 131 9.34 -3.47 3.86
CA ILE A 131 9.81 -3.69 5.24
C ILE A 131 8.72 -4.22 6.16
N ASP A 132 7.49 -3.70 6.04
CA ASP A 132 6.39 -4.10 6.92
C ASP A 132 6.04 -5.59 6.70
N VAL A 133 6.14 -6.07 5.45
CA VAL A 133 5.94 -7.48 5.12
C VAL A 133 7.13 -8.34 5.55
N LEU A 134 8.36 -7.86 5.42
CA LEU A 134 9.55 -8.55 5.93
C LEU A 134 9.46 -8.75 7.45
N GLU A 135 9.06 -7.73 8.20
CA GLU A 135 8.80 -7.82 9.65
C GLU A 135 7.69 -8.85 9.94
N LEU A 136 6.62 -8.88 9.16
CA LEU A 136 5.52 -9.84 9.31
C LEU A 136 5.99 -11.31 9.16
N ILE A 137 6.96 -11.56 8.27
CA ILE A 137 7.53 -12.89 8.06
C ILE A 137 8.80 -13.15 8.90
N ASN A 138 9.12 -12.27 9.85
CA ASN A 138 10.33 -12.31 10.68
C ASN A 138 11.63 -12.40 9.85
N LYS A 139 11.72 -11.58 8.80
CA LYS A 139 12.92 -11.40 7.98
C LYS A 139 13.33 -9.93 7.97
N ASP A 140 14.58 -9.69 7.62
CA ASP A 140 15.15 -8.36 7.47
C ASP A 140 15.60 -8.11 6.02
N VAL A 141 16.07 -6.88 5.77
CA VAL A 141 16.56 -6.46 4.45
C VAL A 141 17.87 -7.18 4.09
N GLU A 142 18.67 -7.57 5.07
CA GLU A 142 19.92 -8.28 4.86
C GLU A 142 19.67 -9.69 4.30
N TRP A 143 18.72 -10.40 4.87
CA TRP A 143 18.22 -11.68 4.37
C TRP A 143 17.68 -11.55 2.95
N LEU A 144 16.91 -10.50 2.67
CA LEU A 144 16.35 -10.27 1.35
C LEU A 144 17.45 -10.05 0.30
N ASN A 145 18.44 -9.22 0.61
CA ASN A 145 19.61 -8.98 -0.25
C ASN A 145 20.38 -10.28 -0.53
N ALA A 146 20.58 -11.11 0.49
CA ALA A 146 21.27 -12.40 0.34
C ALA A 146 20.50 -13.35 -0.59
N GLU A 147 19.19 -13.46 -0.45
CA GLU A 147 18.35 -14.32 -1.29
C GLU A 147 18.22 -13.82 -2.74
N VAL A 148 18.20 -12.51 -2.95
CA VAL A 148 18.21 -11.90 -4.29
C VAL A 148 19.53 -12.19 -5.01
N LYS A 149 20.68 -12.02 -4.33
CA LYS A 149 22.00 -12.36 -4.87
C LYS A 149 22.18 -13.83 -5.19
N LYS A 150 21.67 -14.71 -4.30
CA LYS A 150 21.71 -16.17 -4.49
C LYS A 150 20.96 -16.61 -5.76
N ARG A 151 20.03 -15.80 -6.25
CA ARG A 151 19.21 -16.07 -7.44
C ARG A 151 19.73 -15.40 -8.71
N GLY A 152 20.92 -14.79 -8.65
CA GLY A 152 21.62 -14.25 -9.82
C GLY A 152 21.29 -12.79 -10.16
N PHE A 153 20.67 -12.04 -9.25
CA PHE A 153 20.48 -10.59 -9.37
C PHE A 153 21.59 -9.86 -8.61
N GLU A 154 22.04 -8.70 -9.11
CA GLU A 154 23.10 -7.93 -8.44
C GLU A 154 22.54 -7.12 -7.26
N ASP A 155 21.34 -6.57 -7.46
CA ASP A 155 20.64 -5.71 -6.50
C ASP A 155 19.13 -6.02 -6.44
N ILE A 156 18.47 -5.63 -5.35
CA ILE A 156 17.00 -5.65 -5.21
C ILE A 156 16.34 -4.79 -6.30
N ASN A 157 17.00 -3.70 -6.72
CA ASN A 157 16.51 -2.81 -7.77
C ASN A 157 16.31 -3.51 -9.13
N ASP A 158 16.98 -4.64 -9.39
CA ASP A 158 16.81 -5.42 -10.63
C ASP A 158 15.51 -6.24 -10.64
N VAL A 159 14.83 -6.34 -9.49
CA VAL A 159 13.64 -7.17 -9.30
C VAL A 159 12.40 -6.29 -9.30
N TYR A 160 11.53 -6.48 -10.29
CA TYR A 160 10.23 -5.84 -10.36
C TYR A 160 9.27 -6.32 -9.25
N LEU A 161 9.17 -7.64 -9.06
CA LEU A 161 8.27 -8.23 -8.06
C LEU A 161 8.91 -9.44 -7.39
N GLY A 162 8.95 -9.42 -6.05
CA GLY A 162 9.40 -10.54 -5.22
C GLY A 162 8.28 -11.05 -4.34
N GLU A 163 7.90 -12.32 -4.50
CA GLU A 163 6.83 -12.98 -3.74
C GLU A 163 7.42 -14.06 -2.83
N TYR A 164 7.01 -14.08 -1.56
CA TYR A 164 7.41 -15.12 -0.59
C TYR A 164 6.22 -15.98 -0.19
N LEU A 165 6.35 -17.30 -0.34
CA LEU A 165 5.31 -18.28 -0.02
C LEU A 165 5.91 -19.53 0.61
N ALA A 166 5.58 -19.83 1.88
CA ALA A 166 5.98 -21.09 2.54
C ALA A 166 7.46 -21.47 2.29
N SER A 167 8.39 -20.54 2.54
CA SER A 167 9.83 -20.69 2.29
C SER A 167 10.27 -20.75 0.82
N ARG A 168 9.36 -20.58 -0.13
CA ARG A 168 9.65 -20.41 -1.56
C ARG A 168 9.57 -18.93 -1.92
N LEU A 169 10.72 -18.39 -2.29
CA LEU A 169 10.80 -17.08 -2.93
C LEU A 169 10.53 -17.22 -4.44
N ARG A 170 9.89 -16.24 -5.06
CA ARG A 170 9.75 -16.09 -6.52
C ARG A 170 10.12 -14.65 -6.86
N LEU A 171 11.06 -14.47 -7.79
CA LEU A 171 11.53 -13.16 -8.22
C LEU A 171 11.18 -12.96 -9.69
N THR A 172 10.61 -11.81 -10.00
CA THR A 172 10.28 -11.36 -11.36
C THR A 172 11.17 -10.16 -11.67
N PRO A 173 12.10 -10.25 -12.61
CA PRO A 173 13.01 -9.15 -12.92
C PRO A 173 12.35 -8.07 -13.77
N TYR A 174 12.94 -6.86 -13.77
CA TYR A 174 12.72 -5.92 -14.84
C TYR A 174 13.21 -6.52 -16.16
N LYS A 175 12.43 -6.43 -17.24
CA LYS A 175 12.91 -6.80 -18.58
C LYS A 175 14.13 -5.92 -18.90
N LYS A 176 15.31 -6.53 -19.02
CA LYS A 176 16.43 -5.92 -19.74
C LYS A 176 16.02 -5.87 -21.21
N ASN A 177 15.72 -4.67 -21.71
CA ASN A 177 15.69 -4.41 -23.15
C ASN A 177 17.12 -4.46 -23.70
#